data_AF-A0A1Y2PB57-F1
#
_entry.id   AF-A0A1Y2PB57-F1
#
_cell.length_a   1.000
_cell.length_b   1.000
_cell.length_c   1.000
_cell.angle_alpha   90.00
_cell.angle_beta   90.00
_cell.angle_gamma   90.00
#
_symmetry.space_group_name_H-M   'P 1'
#
loop_
_entity.id
_entity.type
_entity.pdbx_description
1 polymer ?
#
loop_
_entity_poly.entity_id
_entity_poly.type
_entity_poly.pdbx_seq_one_letter_code
_entity_poly.pdbx_strand_id
1 'polypeptide(L)'
;MSKLLFLILKLKVMIPEEIYHYTSINSLAYILNYKTLRFTILSNLNDPLEGKTEDVEYCEKLVYSSSWSISEKDTIPMWKLYTDLKGVRLKINPKNLFADSTEIREENYGLHNKYFVSTLNRPLSLKVKSIDGLNVRYEASDKIFGPDKVKYIEEGEEYPSVITRLEEGMQGGKLELHRVGLAKNKNWKFENEIRFRIPFQTDIITMNGMTPKEFVSIYEFESSFYDVDINPKVFETAEIMLAPLCEKSDEIIVNSLIQEFAPNIKITRSNINIK
;
A
#
# COMPACT_ATOMS: atom_id res chain seq x y z
N MET A 1 0.46 -22.22 -34.36
CA MET A 1 0.59 -21.80 -32.95
C MET A 1 -0.72 -22.08 -32.25
N SER A 2 -0.73 -22.99 -31.27
CA SER A 2 -1.98 -23.52 -30.69
C SER A 2 -2.67 -22.49 -29.79
N LYS A 3 -4.01 -22.60 -29.68
CA LYS A 3 -4.86 -21.86 -28.73
C LYS A 3 -4.33 -21.88 -27.28
N LEU A 4 -3.47 -22.84 -26.95
CA LEU A 4 -2.82 -22.97 -25.64
C LEU A 4 -1.79 -21.85 -25.39
N LEU A 5 -1.07 -21.38 -26.43
CA LEU A 5 -0.13 -20.27 -26.31
C LEU A 5 -0.86 -18.92 -26.11
N PHE A 6 -2.08 -18.79 -26.65
CA PHE A 6 -2.95 -17.63 -26.44
C PHE A 6 -3.58 -17.62 -25.04
N LEU A 7 -3.76 -18.80 -24.42
CA LEU A 7 -4.26 -18.93 -23.05
C LEU A 7 -3.18 -18.59 -22.00
N ILE A 8 -1.90 -18.79 -22.33
CA ILE A 8 -0.77 -18.44 -21.47
C ILE A 8 -0.47 -16.92 -21.47
N LEU A 9 -0.93 -16.17 -22.48
CA LEU A 9 -0.72 -14.72 -22.65
C LEU A 9 -1.84 -13.82 -22.12
N LYS A 10 -2.82 -14.37 -21.39
CA LYS A 10 -3.79 -13.60 -20.59
C LYS A 10 -4.02 -14.29 -19.24
N LEU A 11 -2.98 -14.41 -18.43
CA LEU A 11 -3.22 -14.30 -16.99
C LEU A 11 -3.73 -12.89 -16.76
N LYS A 12 -5.04 -12.71 -16.89
CA LYS A 12 -5.76 -11.52 -16.46
C LYS A 12 -5.26 -11.30 -15.03
N VAL A 13 -4.53 -10.22 -14.78
CA VAL A 13 -4.18 -9.88 -13.40
C VAL A 13 -5.55 -9.70 -12.73
N MET A 14 -5.88 -10.60 -11.82
CA MET A 14 -7.15 -10.57 -11.12
C MET A 14 -6.90 -9.95 -9.76
N ILE A 15 -7.81 -9.08 -9.35
CA ILE A 15 -7.89 -8.60 -7.97
C ILE A 15 -8.02 -9.86 -7.09
N PRO A 16 -7.13 -10.08 -6.11
CA PRO A 16 -7.23 -11.23 -5.23
C PRO A 16 -8.55 -11.18 -4.45
N GLU A 17 -9.17 -12.34 -4.22
CA GLU A 17 -10.41 -12.40 -3.43
C GLU A 17 -10.14 -12.06 -1.95
N GLU A 18 -8.93 -12.34 -1.47
CA GLU A 18 -8.56 -12.19 -0.06
C GLU A 18 -7.13 -11.67 0.06
N ILE A 19 -6.92 -10.75 0.99
CA ILE A 19 -5.61 -10.21 1.36
C ILE A 19 -5.45 -10.18 2.88
N TYR A 20 -4.21 -10.20 3.34
CA TYR A 20 -3.87 -10.45 4.74
C TYR A 20 -2.98 -9.34 5.32
N HIS A 21 -3.41 -8.70 6.40
CA HIS A 21 -2.64 -7.66 7.09
C HIS A 21 -2.28 -8.11 8.50
N TYR A 22 -0.97 -8.24 8.76
CA TYR A 22 -0.43 -8.56 10.08
C TYR A 22 -0.26 -7.26 10.85
N THR A 23 -0.80 -7.20 12.06
CA THR A 23 -0.77 -5.97 12.86
C THR A 23 -0.92 -6.26 14.34
N SER A 24 -0.62 -5.26 15.17
CA SER A 24 -0.76 -5.37 16.61
C SER A 24 -2.24 -5.32 17.04
N ILE A 25 -2.54 -5.82 18.25
CA ILE A 25 -3.89 -5.69 18.85
C ILE A 25 -4.27 -4.20 19.04
N ASN A 26 -3.29 -3.35 19.36
CA ASN A 26 -3.51 -1.91 19.49
C ASN A 26 -3.92 -1.28 18.15
N SER A 27 -3.22 -1.62 17.07
CA SER A 27 -3.56 -1.17 15.72
C SER A 27 -4.93 -1.68 15.29
N LEU A 28 -5.26 -2.94 15.62
CA LEU A 28 -6.60 -3.48 15.39
C LEU A 28 -7.67 -2.64 16.09
N ALA A 29 -7.45 -2.23 17.35
CA ALA A 29 -8.38 -1.38 18.08
C ALA A 29 -8.63 -0.05 17.34
N TYR A 30 -7.57 0.59 16.82
CA TYR A 30 -7.71 1.82 16.02
C TYR A 30 -8.46 1.58 14.71
N ILE A 31 -8.12 0.51 13.97
CA ILE A 31 -8.79 0.15 12.71
C ILE A 31 -10.29 -0.07 12.94
N LEU A 32 -10.65 -0.82 13.99
CA LEU A 32 -12.04 -1.14 14.28
C LEU A 32 -12.81 0.06 14.83
N ASN A 33 -12.20 0.87 15.70
CA ASN A 33 -12.86 2.03 16.32
C ASN A 33 -13.07 3.16 15.32
N TYR A 34 -12.02 3.52 14.56
CA TYR A 34 -12.09 4.66 13.63
C TYR A 34 -12.55 4.27 12.24
N LYS A 35 -12.60 2.98 11.91
CA LYS A 35 -12.90 2.49 10.57
C LYS A 35 -11.92 3.10 9.55
N THR A 36 -10.63 3.08 9.89
CA THR A 36 -9.57 3.59 9.02
C THR A 36 -8.45 2.58 8.83
N LEU A 37 -7.76 2.67 7.70
CA LEU A 37 -6.48 2.02 7.46
C LEU A 37 -5.39 3.07 7.34
N ARG A 38 -4.30 2.84 8.09
CA ARG A 38 -3.13 3.69 7.99
C ARG A 38 -2.34 3.39 6.73
N PHE A 39 -2.09 4.43 5.96
CA PHE A 39 -1.06 4.45 4.93
C PHE A 39 0.16 5.16 5.50
N THR A 40 1.32 4.54 5.38
CA THR A 40 2.59 5.06 5.89
C THR A 40 3.47 5.46 4.71
N ILE A 41 4.20 6.57 4.83
CA ILE A 41 5.18 6.98 3.84
C ILE A 41 6.22 5.87 3.63
N LEU A 42 6.61 5.58 2.38
CA LEU A 42 7.49 4.43 2.08
C LEU A 42 8.83 4.49 2.84
N SER A 43 9.37 5.68 3.10
CA SER A 43 10.59 5.89 3.89
C SER A 43 10.52 5.37 5.34
N ASN A 44 9.32 5.13 5.86
CA ASN A 44 9.09 4.63 7.23
C ASN A 44 8.69 3.15 7.28
N LEU A 45 8.72 2.46 6.14
CA LEU A 45 8.47 1.03 6.09
C LEU A 45 9.75 0.23 6.40
N ASN A 46 9.64 -1.10 6.37
CA ASN A 46 10.68 -1.99 6.88
C ASN A 46 11.87 -2.19 5.92
N ASP A 47 11.68 -2.02 4.62
CA ASP A 47 12.76 -2.12 3.64
C ASP A 47 13.30 -0.73 3.30
N PRO A 48 14.58 -0.43 3.60
CA PRO A 48 15.16 0.86 3.26
C PRO A 48 15.21 1.13 1.75
N LEU A 49 15.02 0.12 0.89
CA LEU A 49 15.05 0.25 -0.57
C LEU A 49 13.66 0.30 -1.23
N GLU A 50 12.59 0.39 -0.44
CA GLU A 50 11.21 0.18 -0.89
C GLU A 50 10.69 1.22 -1.89
N GLY A 51 11.24 2.43 -1.86
CA GLY A 51 10.97 3.49 -2.86
C GLY A 51 12.13 3.78 -3.80
N LYS A 52 13.13 2.89 -3.88
CA LYS A 52 14.24 3.04 -4.82
C LYS A 52 13.74 2.99 -6.26
N THR A 53 14.23 3.92 -7.08
CA THR A 53 13.99 3.97 -8.52
C THR A 53 15.32 4.00 -9.27
N GLU A 54 15.29 3.80 -10.58
CA GLU A 54 16.51 3.82 -11.40
C GLU A 54 17.06 5.23 -11.59
N ASP A 55 16.18 6.21 -11.75
CA ASP A 55 16.49 7.53 -12.29
C ASP A 55 16.30 8.68 -11.30
N VAL A 56 15.60 8.47 -10.17
CA VAL A 56 15.34 9.50 -9.15
C VAL A 56 15.50 8.95 -7.72
N GLU A 57 16.36 9.58 -6.93
CA GLU A 57 16.51 9.25 -5.51
C GLU A 57 15.43 9.93 -4.65
N TYR A 58 15.17 9.38 -3.47
CA TYR A 58 14.27 9.92 -2.45
C TYR A 58 12.76 9.88 -2.76
N CYS A 59 12.35 9.15 -3.81
CA CYS A 59 10.94 8.96 -4.15
C CYS A 59 10.13 8.28 -3.02
N GLU A 60 10.77 7.54 -2.11
CA GLU A 60 10.14 6.95 -0.92
C GLU A 60 9.51 7.98 0.03
N LYS A 61 9.85 9.27 -0.12
CA LYS A 61 9.29 10.37 0.68
C LYS A 61 8.00 10.95 0.08
N LEU A 62 7.58 10.48 -1.09
CA LEU A 62 6.46 11.08 -1.84
C LEU A 62 5.24 10.17 -1.96
N VAL A 63 5.38 8.89 -1.61
CA VAL A 63 4.31 7.90 -1.75
C VAL A 63 4.00 7.28 -0.40
N TYR A 64 2.70 7.18 -0.12
CA TYR A 64 2.17 6.50 1.06
C TYR A 64 1.70 5.11 0.66
N SER A 65 1.86 4.12 1.54
CA SER A 65 1.45 2.75 1.26
C SER A 65 0.79 2.06 2.46
N SER A 66 -0.17 1.20 2.13
CA SER A 66 -0.70 0.17 3.03
C SER A 66 -0.31 -1.19 2.45
N SER A 67 0.49 -1.94 3.22
CA SER A 67 1.10 -3.22 2.82
C SER A 67 0.31 -4.42 3.35
N TRP A 68 0.08 -5.38 2.45
CA TRP A 68 -0.69 -6.59 2.69
C TRP A 68 0.05 -7.79 2.09
N SER A 69 -0.25 -9.00 2.56
CA SER A 69 0.22 -10.24 1.94
C SER A 69 -0.90 -10.90 1.15
N ILE A 70 -0.58 -11.59 0.06
CA ILE A 70 -1.52 -12.48 -0.63
C ILE A 70 -1.41 -13.95 -0.16
N SER A 71 -0.54 -14.23 0.82
CA SER A 71 -0.37 -15.58 1.35
C SER A 71 -1.48 -15.96 2.33
N GLU A 72 -2.33 -16.92 1.94
CA GLU A 72 -3.35 -17.50 2.82
C GLU A 72 -2.73 -18.13 4.08
N LYS A 73 -1.61 -18.84 3.90
CA LYS A 73 -0.87 -19.44 5.01
C LYS A 73 -0.11 -18.37 5.77
N ASP A 74 -0.25 -18.38 7.08
CA ASP A 74 0.58 -17.58 7.96
C ASP A 74 1.96 -18.21 8.14
N THR A 75 2.94 -17.37 8.50
CA THR A 75 4.33 -17.79 8.61
C THR A 75 5.02 -17.15 9.80
N ILE A 76 5.99 -17.85 10.38
CA ILE A 76 6.80 -17.35 11.49
C ILE A 76 7.49 -16.03 11.15
N PRO A 77 8.13 -15.85 9.97
CA PRO A 77 8.77 -14.58 9.61
C PRO A 77 7.79 -13.40 9.61
N MET A 78 6.59 -13.57 9.07
CA MET A 78 5.57 -12.50 9.06
C MET A 78 5.12 -12.13 10.47
N TRP A 79 4.80 -13.13 11.30
CA TRP A 79 4.43 -12.87 12.69
C TRP A 79 5.55 -12.20 13.47
N LYS A 80 6.81 -12.66 13.30
CA LYS A 80 7.94 -12.11 14.03
C LYS A 80 8.22 -10.65 13.62
N LEU A 81 8.15 -10.37 12.32
CA LEU A 81 8.45 -9.05 11.76
C LEU A 81 7.41 -8.00 12.10
N TYR A 82 6.11 -8.34 12.02
CA TYR A 82 5.03 -7.36 12.14
C TYR A 82 4.37 -7.29 13.51
N THR A 83 4.43 -8.37 14.31
CA THR A 83 3.70 -8.45 15.58
C THR A 83 4.52 -9.04 16.71
N ASP A 84 5.82 -9.31 16.51
CA ASP A 84 6.65 -10.05 17.47
C ASP A 84 5.97 -11.34 17.99
N LEU A 85 5.30 -12.09 17.10
CA LEU A 85 4.53 -13.30 17.42
C LEU A 85 3.30 -13.11 18.34
N LYS A 86 3.01 -11.88 18.78
CA LYS A 86 1.83 -11.49 19.56
C LYS A 86 1.04 -10.38 18.86
N GLY A 87 -0.04 -10.76 18.19
CA GLY A 87 -0.87 -9.81 17.45
C GLY A 87 -1.99 -10.49 16.70
N VAL A 88 -2.41 -9.86 15.61
CA VAL A 88 -3.51 -10.35 14.79
C VAL A 88 -3.16 -10.29 13.31
N ARG A 89 -3.84 -11.12 12.53
CA ARG A 89 -3.85 -11.06 11.08
C ARG A 89 -5.28 -10.87 10.61
N LEU A 90 -5.54 -9.74 9.99
CA LEU A 90 -6.82 -9.40 9.38
C LEU A 90 -6.86 -9.96 7.96
N LYS A 91 -7.91 -10.70 7.63
CA LYS A 91 -8.24 -11.21 6.30
C LYS A 91 -9.46 -10.44 5.79
N ILE A 92 -9.35 -9.82 4.62
CA ILE A 92 -10.45 -9.04 3.99
C ILE A 92 -10.52 -9.27 2.49
N ASN A 93 -11.69 -8.97 1.91
CA ASN A 93 -11.84 -8.82 0.47
C ASN A 93 -11.52 -7.37 0.05
N PRO A 94 -10.58 -7.15 -0.89
CA PRO A 94 -10.15 -5.80 -1.25
C PRO A 94 -11.14 -5.02 -2.14
N LYS A 95 -12.08 -5.68 -2.84
CA LYS A 95 -12.87 -5.08 -3.94
C LYS A 95 -13.57 -3.76 -3.58
N ASN A 96 -14.03 -3.65 -2.33
CA ASN A 96 -14.78 -2.51 -1.80
C ASN A 96 -14.17 -2.00 -0.49
N LEU A 97 -12.84 -1.99 -0.40
CA LEU A 97 -12.13 -1.69 0.85
C LEU A 97 -12.35 -0.26 1.36
N PHE A 98 -12.30 0.73 0.47
CA PHE A 98 -12.32 2.14 0.84
C PHE A 98 -13.75 2.69 0.89
N ALA A 99 -14.00 3.60 1.83
CA ALA A 99 -15.26 4.32 1.90
C ALA A 99 -15.32 5.40 0.80
N ASP A 100 -16.54 5.74 0.38
CA ASP A 100 -16.81 6.82 -0.59
C ASP A 100 -15.97 6.72 -1.88
N SER A 101 -15.75 5.48 -2.36
CA SER A 101 -14.96 5.19 -3.54
C SER A 101 -15.75 4.38 -4.57
N THR A 102 -15.27 4.40 -5.81
CA THR A 102 -15.64 3.39 -6.80
C THR A 102 -15.12 2.01 -6.38
N GLU A 103 -15.74 0.96 -6.90
CA GLU A 103 -15.11 -0.37 -6.93
C GLU A 103 -13.74 -0.28 -7.62
N ILE A 104 -12.81 -1.16 -7.25
CA ILE A 104 -11.50 -1.24 -7.87
C ILE A 104 -11.62 -1.62 -9.34
N ARG A 105 -10.97 -0.86 -10.22
CA ARG A 105 -10.96 -1.09 -11.67
C ARG A 105 -9.55 -1.01 -12.22
N GLU A 106 -9.32 -1.67 -13.34
CA GLU A 106 -8.07 -1.57 -14.08
C GLU A 106 -8.12 -0.31 -14.97
N GLU A 107 -7.18 0.60 -14.77
CA GLU A 107 -7.04 1.87 -15.51
C GLU A 107 -5.69 1.91 -16.22
N ASN A 108 -5.62 2.58 -17.39
CA ASN A 108 -4.36 2.79 -18.10
C ASN A 108 -3.66 4.04 -17.53
N TYR A 109 -2.38 3.92 -17.19
CA TYR A 109 -1.50 5.04 -16.86
C TYR A 109 -0.24 4.96 -17.72
N GLY A 110 0.06 6.07 -18.42
CA GLY A 110 1.12 6.09 -19.44
C GLY A 110 0.75 5.27 -20.68
N LEU A 111 1.74 4.99 -21.54
CA LEU A 111 1.50 4.37 -22.84
C LEU A 111 1.13 2.87 -22.76
N HIS A 112 1.59 2.13 -21.74
CA HIS A 112 1.45 0.66 -21.70
C HIS A 112 1.22 0.04 -20.32
N ASN A 113 1.07 0.83 -19.25
CA ASN A 113 0.91 0.27 -17.91
C ASN A 113 -0.55 0.32 -17.45
N LYS A 114 -0.97 -0.76 -16.78
CA LYS A 114 -2.29 -0.89 -16.19
C LYS A 114 -2.16 -1.07 -14.69
N TYR A 115 -2.97 -0.32 -13.96
CA TYR A 115 -3.00 -0.38 -12.50
C TYR A 115 -4.41 -0.57 -12.02
N PHE A 116 -4.55 -1.25 -10.90
CA PHE A 116 -5.81 -1.22 -10.16
C PHE A 116 -5.95 0.14 -9.47
N VAL A 117 -7.13 0.74 -9.55
CA VAL A 117 -7.42 2.04 -8.96
C VAL A 117 -8.81 2.03 -8.37
N SER A 118 -8.92 2.58 -7.16
CA SER A 118 -10.16 3.10 -6.59
C SER A 118 -10.15 4.61 -6.70
N THR A 119 -11.19 5.18 -7.33
CA THR A 119 -11.38 6.63 -7.39
C THR A 119 -12.31 7.05 -6.25
N LEU A 120 -11.88 8.02 -5.47
CA LEU A 120 -12.59 8.57 -4.32
C LEU A 120 -13.52 9.69 -4.80
N ASN A 121 -14.76 9.72 -4.32
CA ASN A 121 -15.68 10.82 -4.62
C ASN A 121 -15.25 12.11 -3.93
N ARG A 122 -14.45 12.00 -2.86
CA ARG A 122 -13.85 13.12 -2.13
C ARG A 122 -12.33 12.94 -2.12
N PRO A 123 -11.56 13.88 -2.68
CA PRO A 123 -10.11 13.82 -2.65
C PRO A 123 -9.58 13.81 -1.21
N LEU A 124 -8.57 12.98 -0.96
CA LEU A 124 -7.74 13.07 0.22
C LEU A 124 -6.88 14.31 0.11
N SER A 125 -6.52 14.95 1.23
CA SER A 125 -5.65 16.12 1.20
C SER A 125 -4.62 16.10 2.32
N LEU A 126 -3.36 16.35 1.98
CA LEU A 126 -2.24 16.33 2.91
C LEU A 126 -1.40 17.59 2.80
N LYS A 127 -1.00 18.12 3.96
CA LYS A 127 -0.20 19.33 4.07
C LYS A 127 1.26 19.06 3.71
N VAL A 128 1.84 19.97 2.94
CA VAL A 128 3.24 19.99 2.51
C VAL A 128 3.99 20.98 3.39
N LYS A 129 5.22 20.64 3.79
CA LYS A 129 6.10 21.55 4.50
C LYS A 129 6.47 22.71 3.59
N SER A 130 6.21 23.94 4.03
CA SER A 130 6.69 25.10 3.30
C SER A 130 8.20 25.27 3.46
N ILE A 131 8.88 25.59 2.36
CA ILE A 131 10.30 25.95 2.37
C ILE A 131 10.51 27.30 3.09
N ASP A 132 9.53 28.21 3.02
CA ASP A 132 9.61 29.55 3.62
C ASP A 132 8.87 29.69 4.96
N GLY A 133 8.17 28.64 5.41
CA GLY A 133 7.33 28.65 6.62
C GLY A 133 6.10 29.57 6.59
N LEU A 134 5.85 30.26 5.48
CA LEU A 134 4.81 31.29 5.35
C LEU A 134 3.63 30.83 4.49
N ASN A 135 3.86 29.94 3.52
CA ASN A 135 2.83 29.43 2.63
C ASN A 135 2.34 28.03 3.02
N VAL A 136 1.10 27.91 3.49
CA VAL A 136 0.48 26.59 3.69
C VAL A 136 0.06 26.03 2.33
N ARG A 137 0.70 24.95 1.90
CA ARG A 137 0.34 24.20 0.68
C ARG A 137 -0.24 22.84 1.05
N TYR A 138 -1.26 22.44 0.31
CA TYR A 138 -1.85 21.10 0.38
C TYR A 138 -1.72 20.42 -0.97
N GLU A 139 -1.50 19.12 -0.95
CA GLU A 139 -1.74 18.26 -2.09
C GLU A 139 -3.00 17.45 -1.91
N ALA A 140 -3.58 17.04 -3.02
CA ALA A 140 -4.77 16.23 -3.01
C ALA A 140 -4.70 15.11 -4.04
N SER A 141 -5.22 13.95 -3.65
CA SER A 141 -5.40 12.81 -4.55
C SER A 141 -6.81 12.25 -4.38
N ASP A 142 -7.48 12.05 -5.51
CA ASP A 142 -8.74 11.33 -5.62
C ASP A 142 -8.52 9.85 -5.94
N LYS A 143 -7.27 9.35 -5.92
CA LYS A 143 -6.94 8.00 -6.35
C LYS A 143 -6.14 7.24 -5.31
N ILE A 144 -6.59 6.00 -5.07
CA ILE A 144 -5.82 4.98 -4.37
C ILE A 144 -5.45 3.92 -5.40
N PHE A 145 -4.15 3.74 -5.61
CA PHE A 145 -3.61 2.70 -6.49
C PHE A 145 -3.54 1.38 -5.75
N GLY A 146 -3.71 0.29 -6.48
CA GLY A 146 -3.67 -1.07 -5.98
C GLY A 146 -5.03 -1.76 -5.89
N PRO A 147 -5.05 -3.05 -5.50
CA PRO A 147 -3.94 -3.77 -4.90
C PRO A 147 -2.94 -4.26 -5.96
N ASP A 148 -1.71 -3.72 -5.94
CA ASP A 148 -0.66 -4.01 -6.92
C ASP A 148 0.39 -4.95 -6.32
N LYS A 149 0.77 -6.00 -7.05
CA LYS A 149 1.80 -6.94 -6.59
C LYS A 149 3.17 -6.27 -6.60
N VAL A 150 3.93 -6.49 -5.53
CA VAL A 150 5.33 -6.07 -5.46
C VAL A 150 6.20 -7.02 -6.29
N LYS A 151 7.03 -6.46 -7.18
CA LYS A 151 8.05 -7.20 -7.93
C LYS A 151 9.30 -7.35 -7.06
N TYR A 152 9.77 -8.59 -6.91
CA TYR A 152 11.01 -8.88 -6.21
C TYR A 152 12.17 -8.91 -7.20
N ILE A 153 13.13 -8.01 -6.98
CA ILE A 153 14.25 -7.74 -7.88
C ILE A 153 15.49 -8.51 -7.40
N GLU A 154 16.15 -9.21 -8.32
CA GLU A 154 17.43 -9.90 -8.07
C GLU A 154 18.60 -8.91 -8.00
N GLU A 155 19.74 -9.35 -7.47
CA GLU A 155 20.97 -8.55 -7.56
C GLU A 155 21.33 -8.28 -9.04
N GLY A 156 21.54 -7.01 -9.38
CA GLY A 156 21.88 -6.58 -10.74
C GLY A 156 20.68 -6.31 -11.67
N GLU A 157 19.45 -6.62 -11.25
CA GLU A 157 18.26 -6.18 -11.99
C GLU A 157 17.94 -4.69 -11.71
N GLU A 158 17.41 -4.01 -12.73
CA GLU A 158 17.07 -2.59 -12.67
C GLU A 158 15.75 -2.34 -11.93
N TYR A 159 15.76 -1.30 -11.10
CA TYR A 159 14.56 -0.74 -10.47
C TYR A 159 13.70 -0.02 -11.53
N PRO A 160 12.41 0.24 -11.27
CA PRO A 160 11.60 0.99 -12.23
C PRO A 160 12.14 2.41 -12.41
N SER A 161 12.33 2.83 -13.66
CA SER A 161 12.42 4.25 -14.02
C SER A 161 11.06 4.94 -13.80
N VAL A 162 11.08 6.16 -13.28
CA VAL A 162 9.89 6.96 -12.98
C VAL A 162 9.83 8.28 -13.75
N ILE A 163 10.85 8.61 -14.55
CA ILE A 163 10.82 9.76 -15.46
C ILE A 163 10.35 9.30 -16.84
N THR A 164 9.35 10.00 -17.37
CA THR A 164 9.04 9.98 -18.81
C THR A 164 9.40 11.33 -19.42
N ARG A 165 10.09 11.30 -20.57
CA ARG A 165 10.46 12.53 -21.29
C ARG A 165 9.19 13.22 -21.81
N LEU A 166 9.16 14.54 -21.68
CA LEU A 166 8.17 15.37 -22.37
C LEU A 166 8.45 15.35 -23.89
N GLU A 167 7.46 15.76 -24.69
CA GLU A 167 7.60 15.88 -26.14
C GLU A 167 8.80 16.76 -26.55
N GLU A 168 9.35 16.53 -27.74
CA GLU A 168 10.50 17.29 -28.27
C GLU A 168 10.22 18.82 -28.21
N GLY A 169 11.08 19.55 -27.51
CA GLY A 169 11.01 21.02 -27.37
C GLY A 169 10.58 21.53 -25.99
N MET A 170 10.13 20.67 -25.07
CA MET A 170 9.84 21.06 -23.68
C MET A 170 11.07 20.89 -22.76
N GLN A 171 11.41 21.92 -21.97
CA GLN A 171 12.34 21.79 -20.84
C GLN A 171 11.58 21.25 -19.62
N GLY A 172 11.88 20.02 -19.20
CA GLY A 172 11.27 19.41 -18.01
C GLY A 172 11.19 17.89 -18.11
N GLY A 173 10.57 17.26 -17.11
CA GLY A 173 10.26 15.83 -17.10
C GLY A 173 8.94 15.56 -16.40
N LYS A 174 8.29 14.45 -16.76
CA LYS A 174 7.12 13.94 -16.05
C LYS A 174 7.56 12.84 -15.09
N LEU A 175 7.36 13.05 -13.79
CA LEU A 175 7.62 12.07 -12.73
C LEU A 175 6.36 11.26 -12.45
N GLU A 176 6.39 9.96 -12.70
CA GLU A 176 5.27 9.01 -12.54
C GLU A 176 5.31 8.33 -11.17
N LEU A 177 4.81 9.02 -10.14
CA LEU A 177 4.90 8.53 -8.75
C LEU A 177 4.05 7.28 -8.49
N HIS A 178 3.04 7.03 -9.33
CA HIS A 178 2.24 5.80 -9.29
C HIS A 178 3.04 4.51 -9.57
N ARG A 179 4.33 4.60 -9.94
CA ARG A 179 5.24 3.45 -10.16
C ARG A 179 6.14 3.15 -8.96
N VAL A 180 6.30 4.10 -8.04
CA VAL A 180 7.17 3.98 -6.86
C VAL A 180 6.56 3.01 -5.86
N GLY A 181 7.39 2.22 -5.18
CA GLY A 181 6.90 1.28 -4.18
C GLY A 181 6.33 -0.02 -4.76
N LEU A 182 6.75 -0.44 -5.96
CA LEU A 182 6.38 -1.75 -6.54
C LEU A 182 7.58 -2.66 -6.79
N ALA A 183 8.74 -2.29 -6.27
CA ALA A 183 9.98 -3.03 -6.39
C ALA A 183 10.56 -3.23 -4.99
N LYS A 184 10.99 -4.45 -4.69
CA LYS A 184 11.60 -4.80 -3.41
C LYS A 184 12.75 -5.77 -3.64
N ASN A 185 13.78 -5.75 -2.81
CA ASN A 185 14.85 -6.74 -2.94
C ASN A 185 14.29 -8.15 -2.69
N LYS A 186 14.76 -9.16 -3.43
CA LYS A 186 14.29 -10.55 -3.29
C LYS A 186 14.43 -11.15 -1.90
N ASN A 187 15.30 -10.62 -1.04
CA ASN A 187 15.38 -11.03 0.36
C ASN A 187 14.05 -10.87 1.10
N TRP A 188 13.17 -9.96 0.65
CA TRP A 188 11.84 -9.72 1.20
C TRP A 188 10.73 -10.56 0.57
N LYS A 189 11.05 -11.48 -0.36
CA LYS A 189 10.07 -12.28 -1.10
C LYS A 189 9.13 -13.10 -0.22
N PHE A 190 9.54 -13.42 1.01
CA PHE A 190 8.72 -14.14 1.97
C PHE A 190 7.44 -13.38 2.38
N GLU A 191 7.40 -12.05 2.22
CA GLU A 191 6.23 -11.24 2.56
C GLU A 191 5.07 -11.47 1.59
N ASN A 192 5.37 -11.87 0.35
CA ASN A 192 4.40 -12.09 -0.72
C ASN A 192 3.43 -10.90 -0.84
N GLU A 193 4.02 -9.72 -0.89
CA GLU A 193 3.36 -8.44 -0.68
C GLU A 193 2.52 -7.95 -1.88
N ILE A 194 1.40 -7.33 -1.53
CA ILE A 194 0.54 -6.53 -2.38
C ILE A 194 0.27 -5.20 -1.68
N ARG A 195 0.23 -4.10 -2.44
CA ARG A 195 0.14 -2.75 -1.87
C ARG A 195 -1.03 -1.97 -2.39
N PHE A 196 -1.62 -1.19 -1.49
CA PHE A 196 -2.31 0.03 -1.85
C PHE A 196 -1.37 1.21 -1.70
N ARG A 197 -1.46 2.19 -2.59
CA ARG A 197 -0.55 3.34 -2.64
C ARG A 197 -1.28 4.64 -2.93
N ILE A 198 -0.82 5.71 -2.30
CA ILE A 198 -1.35 7.06 -2.47
C ILE A 198 -0.17 7.99 -2.78
N PRO A 199 0.10 8.25 -4.06
CA PRO A 199 0.84 9.44 -4.45
C PRO A 199 -0.13 10.63 -4.36
N PHE A 200 0.10 11.56 -3.42
CA PHE A 200 -0.74 12.78 -3.31
C PHE A 200 -0.59 13.72 -4.53
N GLN A 201 0.37 13.44 -5.40
CA GLN A 201 0.41 13.88 -6.79
C GLN A 201 0.77 12.68 -7.67
N THR A 202 -0.16 12.22 -8.52
CA THR A 202 0.05 11.04 -9.36
C THR A 202 1.21 11.20 -10.34
N ASP A 203 1.25 12.36 -10.99
CA ASP A 203 2.24 12.76 -11.98
C ASP A 203 2.71 14.18 -11.68
N ILE A 204 4.02 14.41 -11.66
CA ILE A 204 4.60 15.74 -11.45
C ILE A 204 5.26 16.18 -12.75
N ILE A 205 4.69 17.21 -13.37
CA ILE A 205 5.29 17.88 -14.52
C ILE A 205 6.16 19.00 -13.96
N THR A 206 7.48 18.86 -14.08
CA THR A 206 8.35 19.96 -13.67
C THR A 206 8.36 21.03 -14.75
N MET A 207 8.08 22.27 -14.34
CA MET A 207 8.08 23.46 -15.20
C MET A 207 9.15 24.46 -14.75
N ASN A 208 9.45 25.45 -15.59
CA ASN A 208 10.35 26.57 -15.27
C ASN A 208 11.80 26.18 -14.94
N GLY A 209 12.32 25.12 -15.58
CA GLY A 209 13.72 24.73 -15.48
C GLY A 209 14.09 23.86 -14.27
N MET A 210 13.15 23.61 -13.35
CA MET A 210 13.35 22.63 -12.28
C MET A 210 13.28 21.21 -12.86
N THR A 211 14.23 20.36 -12.49
CA THR A 211 14.24 18.94 -12.86
C THR A 211 13.42 18.10 -11.86
N PRO A 212 12.93 16.91 -12.24
CA PRO A 212 12.29 15.99 -11.30
C PRO A 212 13.15 15.69 -10.06
N LYS A 213 14.47 15.56 -10.22
CA LYS A 213 15.41 15.30 -9.12
C LYS A 213 15.45 16.45 -8.11
N GLU A 214 15.55 17.69 -8.59
CA GLU A 214 15.54 18.87 -7.73
C GLU A 214 14.21 18.99 -6.99
N PHE A 215 13.09 18.73 -7.67
CA PHE A 215 11.77 18.72 -7.05
C PHE A 215 11.71 17.73 -5.87
N VAL A 216 12.07 16.46 -6.07
CA VAL A 216 12.01 15.45 -5.00
C VAL A 216 12.91 15.83 -3.82
N SER A 217 14.05 16.46 -4.06
CA SER A 217 15.00 16.82 -3.01
C SER A 217 14.51 17.89 -2.03
N ILE A 218 13.58 18.75 -2.45
CA ILE A 218 13.04 19.86 -1.65
C ILE A 218 11.61 19.62 -1.18
N TYR A 219 10.99 18.52 -1.61
CA TYR A 219 9.58 18.26 -1.38
C TYR A 219 9.39 17.34 -0.17
N GLU A 220 8.60 17.80 0.81
CA GLU A 220 8.39 17.05 2.04
C GLU A 220 6.97 17.23 2.57
N PHE A 221 6.32 16.13 2.95
CA PHE A 221 5.02 16.16 3.62
C PHE A 221 5.17 16.43 5.13
N GLU A 222 4.17 17.05 5.76
CA GLU A 222 4.20 17.33 7.20
C GLU A 222 3.95 16.08 8.07
N SER A 223 3.18 15.14 7.55
CA SER A 223 2.91 13.86 8.21
C SER A 223 3.75 12.76 7.56
N SER A 224 3.97 11.67 8.28
CA SER A 224 4.52 10.42 7.74
C SER A 224 3.46 9.33 7.58
N PHE A 225 2.20 9.62 7.92
CA PHE A 225 1.08 8.72 7.73
C PHE A 225 -0.19 9.48 7.32
N TYR A 226 -1.12 8.75 6.71
CA TYR A 226 -2.47 9.21 6.39
C TYR A 226 -3.45 8.09 6.67
N ASP A 227 -4.47 8.35 7.49
CA ASP A 227 -5.50 7.36 7.83
C ASP A 227 -6.66 7.51 6.83
N VAL A 228 -6.97 6.42 6.10
CA VAL A 228 -7.99 6.40 5.04
C VAL A 228 -9.22 5.64 5.54
N ASP A 229 -10.39 6.22 5.36
CA ASP A 229 -11.66 5.60 5.73
C ASP A 229 -11.92 4.31 4.96
N ILE A 230 -12.29 3.25 5.68
CA ILE A 230 -12.69 1.97 5.11
C ILE A 230 -14.21 1.85 5.07
N ASN A 231 -14.71 1.16 4.06
CA ASN A 231 -16.11 0.80 3.99
C ASN A 231 -16.43 -0.18 5.14
N PRO A 232 -17.31 0.16 6.10
CA PRO A 232 -17.59 -0.71 7.24
C PRO A 232 -18.12 -2.10 6.86
N LYS A 233 -18.72 -2.24 5.67
CA LYS A 233 -19.21 -3.53 5.16
C LYS A 233 -18.10 -4.57 4.95
N VAL A 234 -16.84 -4.14 4.84
CA VAL A 234 -15.70 -5.08 4.73
C VAL A 234 -15.63 -6.02 5.95
N PHE A 235 -16.12 -5.57 7.10
CA PHE A 235 -16.11 -6.35 8.35
C PHE A 235 -17.21 -7.40 8.42
N GLU A 236 -18.19 -7.40 7.51
CA GLU A 236 -19.22 -8.45 7.46
C GLU A 236 -18.65 -9.80 7.01
N THR A 237 -17.54 -9.78 6.27
CA THR A 237 -16.88 -10.98 5.72
C THR A 237 -15.42 -11.11 6.16
N ALA A 238 -14.93 -10.19 7.00
CA ALA A 238 -13.56 -10.23 7.49
C ALA A 238 -13.36 -11.37 8.50
N GLU A 239 -12.12 -11.87 8.55
CA GLU A 239 -11.68 -12.81 9.59
C GLU A 239 -10.45 -12.24 10.30
N ILE A 240 -10.34 -12.53 11.60
CA ILE A 240 -9.17 -12.20 12.41
C ILE A 240 -8.53 -13.50 12.90
N MET A 241 -7.23 -13.63 12.69
CA MET A 241 -6.43 -14.74 13.22
C MET A 241 -5.52 -14.21 14.33
N LEU A 242 -5.56 -14.84 15.50
CA LEU A 242 -4.62 -14.58 16.59
C LEU A 242 -3.26 -15.20 16.28
N ALA A 243 -2.19 -14.46 16.58
CA ALA A 243 -0.82 -14.91 16.44
C ALA A 243 -0.50 -16.11 17.36
N PRO A 244 0.58 -16.88 17.07
CA PRO A 244 0.93 -18.10 17.80
C PRO A 244 1.10 -17.92 19.31
N LEU A 245 1.67 -16.80 19.74
CA LEU A 245 1.96 -16.53 21.16
C LEU A 245 0.91 -15.65 21.85
N CYS A 246 -0.23 -15.38 21.21
CA CYS A 246 -1.32 -14.66 21.87
C CYS A 246 -1.87 -15.47 23.05
N GLU A 247 -1.90 -14.85 24.22
CA GLU A 247 -2.40 -15.44 25.45
C GLU A 247 -3.92 -15.32 25.56
N LYS A 248 -4.50 -15.84 26.65
CA LYS A 248 -5.95 -15.73 26.88
C LYS A 248 -6.39 -14.27 27.09
N SER A 249 -5.54 -13.44 27.71
CA SER A 249 -5.74 -12.00 27.88
C SER A 249 -5.87 -11.29 26.53
N ASP A 250 -4.95 -11.56 25.61
CA ASP A 250 -4.97 -11.03 24.25
C ASP A 250 -6.27 -11.40 23.51
N GLU A 251 -6.68 -12.66 23.62
CA GLU A 251 -7.92 -13.15 23.03
C GLU A 251 -9.15 -12.46 23.64
N ILE A 252 -9.19 -12.22 24.95
CA ILE A 252 -10.28 -11.48 25.61
C ILE A 252 -10.36 -10.06 25.05
N ILE A 253 -9.23 -9.36 24.93
CA ILE A 253 -9.17 -7.99 24.39
C ILE A 253 -9.70 -7.97 22.95
N VAL A 254 -9.23 -8.89 22.10
CA VAL A 254 -9.67 -8.98 20.70
C VAL A 254 -11.17 -9.28 20.60
N ASN A 255 -11.69 -10.20 21.42
CA ASN A 255 -13.12 -10.48 21.47
C ASN A 255 -13.94 -9.25 21.87
N SER A 256 -13.51 -8.50 22.89
CA SER A 256 -14.20 -7.28 23.32
C SER A 256 -14.21 -6.21 22.23
N LEU A 257 -13.10 -6.01 21.51
CA LEU A 257 -13.05 -5.07 20.38
C LEU A 257 -14.02 -5.46 19.26
N ILE A 258 -14.08 -6.76 18.94
CA ILE A 258 -14.96 -7.28 17.89
C ILE A 258 -16.43 -7.15 18.28
N GLN A 259 -16.79 -7.49 19.53
CA GLN A 259 -18.15 -7.34 20.03
C GLN A 259 -18.64 -5.89 19.97
N GLU A 260 -17.78 -4.92 20.32
CA GLU A 260 -18.13 -3.50 20.31
C GLU A 260 -18.25 -2.95 18.88
N PHE A 261 -17.27 -3.23 18.03
CA PHE A 261 -17.11 -2.48 16.78
C PHE A 261 -17.47 -3.26 15.51
N ALA A 262 -17.45 -4.60 15.53
CA ALA A 262 -17.60 -5.42 14.32
C ALA A 262 -18.04 -6.87 14.65
N PRO A 263 -19.24 -7.09 15.22
CA PRO A 263 -19.63 -8.35 15.86
C PRO A 263 -19.71 -9.57 14.93
N ASN A 264 -19.70 -9.35 13.61
CA ASN A 264 -19.76 -10.43 12.61
C ASN A 264 -18.38 -11.01 12.24
N ILE A 265 -17.28 -10.40 12.70
CA ILE A 265 -15.94 -10.89 12.37
C ILE A 265 -15.70 -12.25 13.03
N LYS A 266 -15.30 -13.22 12.20
CA LYS A 266 -14.89 -14.54 12.70
C LYS A 266 -13.46 -14.50 13.24
N ILE A 267 -13.26 -15.10 14.42
CA ILE A 267 -11.94 -15.21 15.05
C ILE A 267 -11.42 -16.65 14.90
N THR A 268 -10.14 -16.75 14.58
CA THR A 268 -9.38 -18.00 14.51
C THR A 268 -8.03 -17.83 15.23
N ARG A 269 -7.26 -18.90 15.35
CA ARG A 269 -5.91 -18.89 15.91
C ARG A 269 -4.95 -19.51 14.90
N SER A 270 -3.73 -19.01 14.85
CA SER A 270 -2.64 -19.63 14.09
C SER A 270 -2.44 -21.08 14.52
N ASN A 271 -2.21 -21.96 13.54
CA ASN A 271 -1.88 -23.37 13.79
C ASN A 271 -0.36 -23.60 13.99
N ILE A 272 0.44 -22.53 13.96
CA ILE A 272 1.89 -22.62 14.16
C ILE A 272 2.17 -22.82 15.65
N ASN A 273 2.91 -23.88 15.99
CA ASN A 273 3.36 -24.14 17.36
C ASN A 273 4.76 -23.56 17.57
N ILE A 274 4.90 -22.67 18.56
CA ILE A 274 6.17 -22.06 18.97
C ILE A 274 6.35 -22.34 20.47
N LYS A 275 7.57 -22.71 20.87
CA LYS A 275 7.94 -22.98 22.27
C LYS A 275 8.73 -21.82 22.86
#